data_AF-A0A350UK92-F1
#
_entry.id   AF-A0A350UK92-F1
#
_cell.length_a   1.000
_cell.length_b   1.000
_cell.length_c   1.000
_cell.angle_alpha   90.00
_cell.angle_beta   90.00
_cell.angle_gamma   90.00
#
_symmetry.space_group_name_H-M   'P 1'
#
loop_
_entity.id
_entity.type
_entity.pdbx_description
1 polymer ?
#
loop_
_entity_poly.entity_id
_entity_poly.type
_entity_poly.pdbx_seq_one_letter_code
_entity_poly.pdbx_strand_id
1 'polypeptide(L)'
;MINLRAYSAYIRSTLLLTLRDRTVLFFSYLFPLIFFIAFGEGFGAAQGAGAATQVIVMVLVLGVLGNGFFGGGMRATFERETGILRRFKVAPITPVPILVASIVTGLVIYMPAVFLFFGIARFRYGLAFPEHWFSLLFFLTFGVVAFRSMGLIVASVVNSMAESQIIIQLLYFPMLLLSGATIPLSALPEWLQVVAQFLPATHLYLGMQGILMRNESAMDQLAAIGALSLATLVCLFIGVKLFRWEKDDRLKPSAKLWVAAALLPFLLIGGWQAYSQENLRKTKMIDREQRRSLSWLIRDARIFTGDGEVIESGAVLVRGGRIEAVWPGRGPDPDTVRAELLEAAGRTLLPGFIDAWIQLPPETGDQQRALAALLYCGITGVGVGTERPGLLNELAARIRDGETLGAAITGFAPPEPPAGPSLAAREWLDSSVPEPVLLGRSLTQQVLPPDRRATLAQFMRGWRDRPEPGDARPAPNPPYSAAGLWNLPHGPSFHRQLQLMAAAGVEPVDILHRVTEGAAQRFGLENVGRIRPGADADLLLVDGNPLEDISATERIVAVFSKGERVNRSALLEH
;
A
#
# COMPACT_ATOMS: atom_id res chain seq x y z
N MET A 1 50.01 12.96 -10.14
CA MET A 1 49.11 13.96 -10.77
C MET A 1 48.07 13.23 -11.60
N ILE A 2 46.77 13.51 -11.40
CA ILE A 2 45.68 12.97 -12.21
C ILE A 2 45.82 13.55 -13.63
N ASN A 3 45.95 12.71 -14.66
CA ASN A 3 46.06 13.18 -16.04
C ASN A 3 44.67 13.51 -16.61
N LEU A 4 44.13 14.69 -16.29
CA LEU A 4 42.79 15.13 -16.73
C LEU A 4 42.59 15.06 -18.25
N ARG A 5 43.66 15.17 -19.04
CA ARG A 5 43.60 15.07 -20.51
C ARG A 5 43.23 13.67 -20.99
N ALA A 6 43.67 12.63 -20.30
CA ALA A 6 43.32 11.25 -20.64
C ALA A 6 41.83 10.97 -20.40
N TYR A 7 41.28 11.49 -19.30
CA TYR A 7 39.85 11.38 -18.99
C TYR A 7 38.99 12.06 -20.05
N SER A 8 39.26 13.34 -20.34
CA SER A 8 38.45 14.11 -21.29
C SER A 8 38.54 13.55 -22.71
N ALA A 9 39.72 13.12 -23.15
CA ALA A 9 39.91 12.50 -24.46
C ALA A 9 39.11 11.20 -24.60
N TYR A 10 39.18 10.30 -23.61
CA TYR A 10 38.49 9.02 -23.66
C TYR A 10 36.96 9.18 -23.53
N ILE A 11 36.50 10.06 -22.64
CA ILE A 11 35.07 10.43 -22.52
C ILE A 11 34.55 10.95 -23.86
N ARG A 12 35.23 11.93 -24.46
CA ARG A 12 34.82 12.53 -25.74
C ARG A 12 34.78 11.50 -26.86
N SER A 13 35.81 10.65 -26.96
CA SER A 13 35.86 9.60 -27.97
C SER A 13 34.71 8.60 -27.80
N THR A 14 34.47 8.13 -26.56
CA THR A 14 33.41 7.17 -26.24
C THR A 14 32.03 7.74 -26.54
N LEU A 15 31.77 8.99 -26.15
CA LEU A 15 30.52 9.69 -26.45
C LEU A 15 30.29 9.84 -27.95
N LEU A 16 31.31 10.30 -28.70
CA LEU A 16 31.19 10.47 -30.16
C LEU A 16 30.94 9.15 -30.88
N LEU A 17 31.62 8.07 -30.49
CA LEU A 17 31.37 6.74 -31.05
C LEU A 17 29.95 6.27 -30.74
N THR A 18 29.49 6.47 -29.51
CA THR A 18 28.16 6.06 -29.07
C THR A 18 27.05 6.83 -29.79
N LEU A 19 27.22 8.14 -29.98
CA LEU A 19 26.27 8.98 -30.73
C LEU A 19 26.27 8.71 -32.24
N ARG A 20 27.28 8.02 -32.78
CA ARG A 20 27.35 7.64 -34.20
C ARG A 20 26.80 6.24 -34.46
N ASP A 21 26.65 5.43 -33.42
CA ASP A 21 26.11 4.08 -33.54
C ASP A 21 24.57 4.12 -33.53
N ARG A 22 23.98 3.95 -34.71
CA ARG A 22 22.52 3.94 -34.89
C ARG A 22 21.84 2.84 -34.09
N THR A 23 22.49 1.70 -33.91
CA THR A 23 21.96 0.57 -33.14
C THR A 23 21.85 0.97 -31.68
N VAL A 24 22.90 1.60 -31.14
CA VAL A 24 22.90 2.08 -29.76
C VAL A 24 21.84 3.17 -29.56
N LEU A 25 21.71 4.12 -30.48
CA LEU A 25 20.69 5.17 -30.39
C LEU A 25 19.26 4.59 -30.45
N PHE A 26 19.02 3.62 -31.32
CA PHE A 26 17.73 2.93 -31.42
C PHE A 26 17.35 2.28 -30.08
N PHE A 27 18.25 1.47 -29.50
CA PHE A 27 17.98 0.77 -28.25
C PHE A 27 18.01 1.67 -27.01
N SER A 28 18.69 2.83 -27.06
CA SER A 28 18.76 3.77 -25.94
C SER A 28 17.56 4.71 -25.88
N TYR A 29 16.95 5.04 -27.03
CA TYR A 29 15.87 6.03 -27.11
C TYR A 29 14.60 5.46 -27.72
N LEU A 30 14.62 5.02 -28.98
CA LEU A 30 13.39 4.68 -29.69
C LEU A 30 12.70 3.44 -29.09
N PHE A 31 13.47 2.39 -28.79
CA PHE A 31 12.93 1.14 -28.26
C PHE A 31 12.27 1.32 -26.87
N PRO A 32 12.90 1.98 -25.87
CA PRO A 32 12.22 2.27 -24.60
C PRO A 32 10.97 3.14 -24.74
N LEU A 33 10.93 4.08 -25.70
CA LEU A 33 9.73 4.91 -25.93
C LEU A 33 8.56 4.09 -26.49
N ILE A 34 8.83 3.12 -27.37
CA ILE A 34 7.81 2.17 -27.86
C ILE A 34 7.21 1.40 -26.68
N PHE A 35 8.05 0.88 -25.77
CA PHE A 35 7.58 0.17 -24.58
C PHE A 35 6.85 1.09 -23.60
N PHE A 36 7.30 2.34 -23.44
CA PHE A 36 6.60 3.32 -22.63
C PHE A 36 5.17 3.56 -23.12
N ILE A 37 4.98 3.70 -24.44
CA ILE A 37 3.65 3.82 -25.03
C ILE A 37 2.85 2.53 -24.85
N ALA A 38 3.43 1.38 -25.19
CA ALA A 38 2.76 0.08 -25.08
C ALA A 38 2.28 -0.21 -23.65
N PHE A 39 3.11 0.04 -22.63
CA PHE A 39 2.74 -0.10 -21.24
C PHE A 39 1.74 0.97 -20.79
N GLY A 40 1.86 2.21 -21.29
CA GLY A 40 0.88 3.26 -21.02
C GLY A 40 -0.53 2.88 -21.48
N GLU A 41 -0.67 2.32 -22.68
CA GLU A 41 -1.96 1.82 -23.17
C GLU A 41 -2.40 0.57 -22.40
N GLY A 42 -1.50 -0.41 -22.20
CA GLY A 42 -1.82 -1.68 -21.57
C GLY A 42 -2.22 -1.59 -20.09
N PHE A 43 -1.64 -0.65 -19.34
CA PHE A 43 -1.93 -0.42 -17.92
C PHE A 43 -2.88 0.75 -17.66
N GLY A 44 -3.54 1.28 -18.70
CA GLY A 44 -4.57 2.31 -18.53
C GLY A 44 -4.03 3.65 -18.01
N ALA A 45 -2.84 4.08 -18.42
CA ALA A 45 -2.27 5.37 -18.03
C ALA A 45 -3.18 6.56 -18.35
N ALA A 46 -4.08 6.43 -19.32
CA ALA A 46 -5.10 7.44 -19.63
C ALA A 46 -6.28 7.49 -18.63
N GLN A 47 -6.48 6.45 -17.81
CA GLN A 47 -7.62 6.31 -16.90
C GLN A 47 -7.37 6.99 -15.54
N GLY A 48 -6.12 7.21 -15.15
CA GLY A 48 -5.78 7.90 -13.91
C GLY A 48 -4.33 8.33 -13.81
N ALA A 49 -4.09 9.47 -13.15
CA ALA A 49 -2.75 10.04 -12.96
C ALA A 49 -1.80 9.09 -12.20
N GLY A 50 -2.33 8.29 -11.26
CA GLY A 50 -1.55 7.28 -10.54
C GLY A 50 -1.00 6.18 -11.45
N ALA A 51 -1.82 5.65 -12.36
CA ALA A 51 -1.41 4.61 -13.31
C ALA A 51 -0.33 5.12 -14.29
N ALA A 52 -0.47 6.36 -14.78
CA ALA A 52 0.55 6.98 -15.64
C ALA A 52 1.90 7.14 -14.92
N THR A 53 1.88 7.62 -13.66
CA THR A 53 3.10 7.75 -12.85
C THR A 53 3.76 6.39 -12.61
N GLN A 54 2.99 5.34 -12.36
CA GLN A 54 3.51 3.98 -12.18
C GLN A 54 4.24 3.48 -13.44
N VAL A 55 3.67 3.69 -14.63
CA VAL A 55 4.32 3.30 -15.90
C VAL A 55 5.63 4.05 -16.10
N ILE A 56 5.69 5.34 -15.77
CA ILE A 56 6.92 6.13 -15.84
C ILE A 56 7.99 5.55 -14.92
N VAL A 57 7.66 5.33 -13.64
CA VAL A 57 8.59 4.76 -12.65
C VAL A 57 9.10 3.40 -13.15
N MET A 58 8.21 2.54 -13.67
CA MET A 58 8.57 1.23 -14.21
C MET A 58 9.60 1.34 -15.34
N VAL A 59 9.34 2.18 -16.34
CA VAL A 59 10.24 2.34 -17.49
C VAL A 59 11.55 3.03 -17.09
N LEU A 60 11.54 3.91 -16.08
CA LEU A 60 12.76 4.48 -15.52
C LEU A 60 13.61 3.42 -14.80
N VAL A 61 13.02 2.53 -13.99
CA VAL A 61 13.77 1.41 -13.39
C VAL A 61 14.34 0.50 -14.49
N LEU A 62 13.51 0.11 -15.46
CA LEU A 62 13.90 -0.72 -16.59
C LEU A 62 15.09 -0.11 -17.34
N GLY A 63 15.03 1.20 -17.60
CA GLY A 63 16.05 1.98 -18.28
C GLY A 63 17.36 2.07 -17.50
N VAL A 64 17.31 2.32 -16.18
CA VAL A 64 18.50 2.35 -15.32
C VAL A 64 19.18 0.98 -15.26
N LEU A 65 18.41 -0.08 -15.03
CA LEU A 65 18.93 -1.46 -15.01
C LEU A 65 19.54 -1.83 -16.38
N GLY A 66 18.84 -1.49 -17.47
CA GLY A 66 19.25 -1.80 -18.83
C GLY A 66 20.54 -1.07 -19.21
N ASN A 67 20.60 0.23 -18.91
CA ASN A 67 21.78 1.06 -19.12
C ASN A 67 22.98 0.55 -18.31
N GLY A 68 22.77 0.09 -17.08
CA GLY A 68 23.84 -0.44 -16.23
C GLY A 68 24.43 -1.74 -16.75
N PHE A 69 23.61 -2.79 -16.84
CA PHE A 69 24.07 -4.14 -17.12
C PHE A 69 24.34 -4.39 -18.61
N PHE A 70 23.33 -4.19 -19.47
CA PHE A 70 23.46 -4.41 -20.92
C PHE A 70 24.26 -3.29 -21.61
N GLY A 71 24.19 -2.07 -21.08
CA GLY A 71 25.00 -0.95 -21.58
C GLY A 71 26.46 -1.05 -21.13
N GLY A 72 26.74 -0.84 -19.85
CA GLY A 72 28.11 -0.74 -19.34
C GLY A 72 28.84 -2.09 -19.27
N GLY A 73 28.19 -3.09 -18.67
CA GLY A 73 28.82 -4.39 -18.41
C GLY A 73 29.07 -5.20 -19.67
N MET A 74 28.05 -5.36 -20.51
CA MET A 74 28.20 -6.11 -21.76
C MET A 74 29.19 -5.43 -22.73
N ARG A 75 29.13 -4.09 -22.85
CA ARG A 75 30.07 -3.34 -23.71
C ARG A 75 31.51 -3.44 -23.23
N ALA A 76 31.77 -3.32 -21.93
CA ALA A 76 33.12 -3.49 -21.40
C ALA A 76 33.66 -4.91 -21.64
N THR A 77 32.78 -5.93 -21.56
CA THR A 77 33.15 -7.31 -21.92
C THR A 77 33.50 -7.42 -23.41
N PHE A 78 32.70 -6.82 -24.28
CA PHE A 78 32.92 -6.79 -25.72
C PHE A 78 34.23 -6.07 -26.10
N GLU A 79 34.51 -4.91 -25.51
CA GLU A 79 35.76 -4.15 -25.73
C GLU A 79 37.00 -4.95 -25.29
N ARG A 80 36.88 -5.76 -24.23
CA ARG A 80 37.93 -6.69 -23.79
C ARG A 80 38.15 -7.83 -24.78
N GLU A 81 37.07 -8.50 -25.22
CA GLU A 81 37.16 -9.66 -26.12
C GLU A 81 37.64 -9.29 -27.53
N THR A 82 37.29 -8.11 -28.01
CA THR A 82 37.74 -7.59 -29.32
C THR A 82 39.14 -6.99 -29.30
N GLY A 83 39.79 -6.97 -28.13
CA GLY A 83 41.15 -6.44 -27.96
C GLY A 83 41.25 -4.92 -28.03
N ILE A 84 40.13 -4.18 -27.92
CA ILE A 84 40.14 -2.71 -27.83
C ILE A 84 40.87 -2.28 -26.55
N LEU A 85 40.57 -2.90 -25.41
CA LEU A 85 41.23 -2.59 -24.13
C LEU A 85 42.73 -2.90 -24.18
N ARG A 86 43.15 -3.97 -24.87
CA ARG A 86 44.56 -4.34 -25.03
C ARG A 86 45.39 -3.22 -25.65
N ARG A 87 44.84 -2.46 -26.60
CA ARG A 87 45.52 -1.33 -27.26
C ARG A 87 45.84 -0.18 -26.29
N PHE A 88 45.12 -0.09 -25.19
CA PHE A 88 45.38 0.94 -24.17
C PHE A 88 46.47 0.54 -23.17
N LYS A 89 46.83 -0.74 -23.09
CA LYS A 89 47.90 -1.24 -22.21
C LYS A 89 49.28 -0.68 -22.53
N VAL A 90 49.50 -0.27 -23.80
CA VAL A 90 50.74 0.39 -24.24
C VAL A 90 50.76 1.88 -23.94
N ALA A 91 49.61 2.49 -23.60
CA ALA A 91 49.53 3.87 -23.15
C ALA A 91 49.71 3.94 -21.62
N PRO A 92 50.27 5.03 -21.07
CA PRO A 92 50.41 5.21 -19.63
C PRO A 92 49.07 5.60 -18.97
N ILE A 93 48.03 4.78 -19.15
CA ILE A 93 46.70 4.99 -18.58
C ILE A 93 46.36 3.87 -17.59
N THR A 94 45.72 4.25 -16.49
CA THR A 94 45.15 3.29 -15.54
C THR A 94 43.75 2.86 -16.00
N PRO A 95 43.10 1.88 -15.34
CA PRO A 95 41.71 1.53 -15.63
C PRO A 95 40.70 2.64 -15.33
N VAL A 96 41.05 3.59 -14.46
CA VAL A 96 40.10 4.58 -13.90
C VAL A 96 39.47 5.48 -14.98
N PRO A 97 40.20 6.08 -15.94
CA PRO A 97 39.61 6.81 -17.06
C PRO A 97 38.58 6.02 -17.87
N ILE A 98 38.79 4.71 -18.04
CA ILE A 98 37.89 3.85 -18.83
C ILE A 98 36.57 3.65 -18.08
N LEU A 99 36.66 3.33 -16.78
CA LEU A 99 35.48 3.14 -15.92
C LEU A 99 34.69 4.45 -15.78
N VAL A 100 35.38 5.57 -15.55
CA VAL A 100 34.75 6.90 -15.45
C VAL A 100 34.08 7.29 -16.76
N ALA A 101 34.71 7.03 -17.91
CA ALA A 101 34.07 7.33 -19.20
C ALA A 101 32.83 6.48 -19.46
N SER A 102 32.81 5.22 -19.03
CA SER A 102 31.59 4.40 -19.12
C SER A 102 30.46 4.96 -18.25
N ILE A 103 30.77 5.47 -17.05
CA ILE A 103 29.78 6.12 -16.17
C ILE A 103 29.24 7.41 -16.79
N VAL A 104 30.12 8.31 -17.23
CA VAL A 104 29.73 9.58 -17.85
C VAL A 104 28.92 9.33 -19.12
N THR A 105 29.33 8.36 -19.96
CA THR A 105 28.59 7.99 -21.17
C THR A 105 27.20 7.46 -20.81
N GLY A 106 27.09 6.59 -19.80
CA GLY A 106 25.80 6.08 -19.32
C GLY A 106 24.84 7.20 -18.91
N LEU A 107 25.33 8.16 -18.11
CA LEU A 107 24.55 9.33 -17.67
C LEU A 107 24.11 10.22 -18.83
N VAL A 108 25.07 10.65 -19.67
CA VAL A 108 24.80 11.59 -20.76
C VAL A 108 23.83 11.02 -21.78
N ILE A 109 23.91 9.70 -22.06
CA ILE A 109 22.98 9.04 -22.98
C ILE A 109 21.62 8.81 -22.32
N TYR A 110 21.56 8.44 -21.04
CA TYR A 110 20.30 8.10 -20.39
C TYR A 110 19.43 9.32 -20.03
N MET A 111 20.04 10.41 -19.55
CA MET A 111 19.30 11.58 -19.05
C MET A 111 18.32 12.17 -20.09
N PRO A 112 18.66 12.35 -21.38
CA PRO A 112 17.70 12.80 -22.39
C PRO A 112 16.46 11.90 -22.52
N ALA A 113 16.58 10.58 -22.31
CA ALA A 113 15.45 9.66 -22.37
C ALA A 113 14.43 9.94 -21.26
N VAL A 114 14.89 10.36 -20.07
CA VAL A 114 14.02 10.78 -18.95
C VAL A 114 13.12 11.94 -19.40
N PHE A 115 13.68 12.97 -20.03
CA PHE A 115 12.89 14.08 -20.55
C PHE A 115 11.90 13.65 -21.63
N LEU A 116 12.29 12.70 -22.50
CA LEU A 116 11.40 12.17 -23.53
C LEU A 116 10.22 11.40 -22.91
N PHE A 117 10.43 10.58 -21.88
CA PHE A 117 9.35 9.88 -21.19
C PHE A 117 8.34 10.85 -20.58
N PHE A 118 8.81 11.88 -19.86
CA PHE A 118 7.91 12.87 -19.27
C PHE A 118 7.26 13.78 -20.32
N GLY A 119 7.96 14.09 -21.41
CA GLY A 119 7.37 14.79 -22.56
C GLY A 119 6.18 14.02 -23.11
N ILE A 120 6.37 12.73 -23.43
CA ILE A 120 5.25 11.89 -23.89
C ILE A 120 4.17 11.79 -22.82
N ALA A 121 4.51 11.58 -21.54
CA ALA A 121 3.53 11.52 -20.48
C ALA A 121 2.65 12.77 -20.38
N ARG A 122 3.26 13.95 -20.51
CA ARG A 122 2.58 15.25 -20.47
C ARG A 122 1.67 15.47 -21.67
N PHE A 123 2.13 15.15 -22.89
CA PHE A 123 1.40 15.41 -24.12
C PHE A 123 0.35 14.34 -24.45
N ARG A 124 0.63 13.07 -24.13
CA ARG A 124 -0.24 11.93 -24.48
C ARG A 124 -1.20 11.52 -23.36
N TYR A 125 -0.78 11.65 -22.10
CA TYR A 125 -1.56 11.20 -20.92
C TYR A 125 -1.95 12.36 -19.99
N GLY A 126 -1.59 13.59 -20.30
CA GLY A 126 -1.97 14.77 -19.52
C GLY A 126 -1.30 14.86 -18.14
N LEU A 127 -0.22 14.10 -17.89
CA LEU A 127 0.45 14.10 -16.60
C LEU A 127 1.14 15.45 -16.33
N ALA A 128 0.91 16.03 -15.14
CA ALA A 128 1.67 17.19 -14.69
C ALA A 128 3.16 16.85 -14.50
N PHE A 129 4.02 17.85 -14.66
CA PHE A 129 5.42 17.67 -14.28
C PHE A 129 5.53 17.56 -12.75
N PRO A 130 6.41 16.67 -12.25
CA PRO A 130 6.70 16.56 -10.82
C PRO A 130 7.15 17.90 -10.23
N GLU A 131 6.65 18.26 -9.04
CA GLU A 131 7.08 19.47 -8.34
C GLU A 131 8.58 19.40 -7.98
N HIS A 132 9.02 18.24 -7.47
CA HIS A 132 10.41 17.98 -7.10
C HIS A 132 11.25 17.42 -8.26
N TRP A 133 11.18 18.05 -9.44
CA TRP A 133 11.90 17.60 -10.64
C TRP A 133 13.42 17.46 -10.43
N PHE A 134 14.04 18.43 -9.76
CA PHE A 134 15.48 18.38 -9.47
C PHE A 134 15.84 17.24 -8.51
N SER A 135 14.97 16.91 -7.55
CA SER A 135 15.15 15.77 -6.67
C SER A 135 15.14 14.46 -7.46
N LEU A 136 14.23 14.32 -8.43
CA LEU A 136 14.16 13.15 -9.30
C LEU A 136 15.44 12.99 -10.11
N LEU A 137 15.91 14.04 -10.80
CA LEU A 137 17.13 13.99 -11.61
C LEU A 137 18.37 13.70 -10.75
N PHE A 138 18.44 14.30 -9.57
CA PHE A 138 19.52 14.06 -8.62
C PHE A 138 19.52 12.60 -8.14
N PHE A 139 18.37 12.08 -7.72
CA PHE A 139 18.21 10.68 -7.30
C PHE A 139 18.52 9.69 -8.42
N LEU A 140 18.01 9.94 -9.64
CA LEU A 140 18.28 9.14 -10.83
C LEU A 140 19.77 9.10 -11.18
N THR A 141 20.51 10.19 -10.96
CA THR A 141 21.95 10.22 -11.17
C THR A 141 22.66 9.15 -10.33
N PHE A 142 22.33 9.05 -9.04
CA PHE A 142 22.89 8.00 -8.17
C PHE A 142 22.47 6.61 -8.61
N GLY A 143 21.21 6.43 -9.02
CA GLY A 143 20.73 5.18 -9.59
C GLY A 143 21.54 4.73 -10.80
N VAL A 144 21.65 5.59 -11.82
CA VAL A 144 22.40 5.30 -13.06
C VAL A 144 23.86 4.97 -12.75
N VAL A 145 24.52 5.79 -11.93
CA VAL A 145 25.93 5.59 -11.58
C VAL A 145 26.13 4.25 -10.85
N ALA A 146 25.26 3.93 -9.88
CA ALA A 146 25.34 2.68 -9.13
C ALA A 146 25.18 1.46 -10.03
N PHE A 147 24.12 1.40 -10.83
CA PHE A 147 23.89 0.26 -11.72
C PHE A 147 24.93 0.15 -12.84
N ARG A 148 25.44 1.29 -13.33
CA ARG A 148 26.56 1.30 -14.27
C ARG A 148 27.83 0.72 -13.65
N SER A 149 28.13 1.04 -12.40
CA SER A 149 29.29 0.49 -11.69
C SER A 149 29.14 -1.01 -11.40
N MET A 150 27.94 -1.50 -11.09
CA MET A 150 27.66 -2.93 -10.92
C MET A 150 27.87 -3.70 -12.22
N GLY A 151 27.35 -3.18 -13.34
CA GLY A 151 27.59 -3.77 -14.67
C GLY A 151 29.08 -3.86 -15.01
N LEU A 152 29.86 -2.84 -14.68
CA LEU A 152 31.31 -2.83 -14.90
C LEU A 152 32.05 -3.89 -14.07
N ILE A 153 31.63 -4.19 -12.83
CA ILE A 153 32.21 -5.32 -12.07
C ILE A 153 31.93 -6.64 -12.77
N VAL A 154 30.70 -6.86 -13.25
CA VAL A 154 30.35 -8.09 -13.96
C VAL A 154 31.31 -8.29 -15.13
N ALA A 155 31.59 -7.24 -15.89
CA ALA A 155 32.57 -7.27 -16.98
C ALA A 155 33.99 -7.65 -16.54
N SER A 156 34.40 -7.24 -15.33
CA SER A 156 35.71 -7.57 -14.75
C SER A 156 35.83 -9.05 -14.38
N VAL A 157 34.73 -9.73 -14.02
CA VAL A 157 34.80 -11.12 -13.51
C VAL A 157 34.47 -12.20 -14.52
N VAL A 158 33.67 -11.88 -15.53
CA VAL A 158 33.27 -12.83 -16.57
C VAL A 158 34.37 -13.01 -17.59
N ASN A 159 34.51 -14.22 -18.14
CA ASN A 159 35.58 -14.54 -19.08
C ASN A 159 35.17 -14.34 -20.53
N SER A 160 33.89 -14.49 -20.86
CA SER A 160 33.37 -14.38 -22.22
C SER A 160 32.12 -13.50 -22.31
N MET A 161 31.76 -13.06 -23.52
CA MET A 161 30.50 -12.37 -23.78
C MET A 161 29.28 -13.24 -23.45
N ALA A 162 29.34 -14.55 -23.71
CA ALA A 162 28.28 -15.49 -23.32
C ALA A 162 28.12 -15.60 -21.78
N GLU A 163 29.22 -15.71 -21.03
CA GLU A 163 29.20 -15.71 -19.55
C GLU A 163 28.63 -14.38 -19.02
N SER A 164 29.03 -13.26 -19.63
CA SER A 164 28.51 -11.93 -19.30
C SER A 164 26.99 -11.84 -19.49
N GLN A 165 26.48 -12.31 -20.63
CA GLN A 165 25.05 -12.32 -20.93
C GLN A 165 24.25 -13.17 -19.94
N ILE A 166 24.76 -14.34 -19.53
CA ILE A 166 24.09 -15.21 -18.55
C ILE A 166 24.03 -14.51 -17.18
N ILE A 167 25.18 -14.02 -16.69
CA ILE A 167 25.25 -13.36 -15.38
C ILE A 167 24.40 -12.09 -15.35
N ILE A 168 24.45 -11.27 -16.41
CA ILE A 168 23.62 -10.07 -16.51
C ILE A 168 22.13 -10.42 -16.45
N GLN A 169 21.67 -11.45 -17.17
CA GLN A 169 20.25 -11.85 -17.13
C GLN A 169 19.82 -12.36 -15.74
N LEU A 170 20.69 -13.14 -15.08
CA LEU A 170 20.45 -13.63 -13.72
C LEU A 170 20.39 -12.51 -12.68
N LEU A 171 21.04 -11.37 -12.93
CA LEU A 171 20.93 -10.19 -12.07
C LEU A 171 19.72 -9.32 -12.46
N TYR A 172 19.54 -9.09 -13.76
CA TYR A 172 18.56 -8.15 -14.30
C TYR A 172 17.13 -8.60 -14.06
N PHE A 173 16.76 -9.82 -14.45
CA PHE A 173 15.36 -10.25 -14.39
C PHE A 173 14.84 -10.37 -12.96
N PRO A 174 15.54 -11.01 -12.01
CA PRO A 174 15.08 -11.04 -10.62
C PRO A 174 14.98 -9.64 -10.01
N MET A 175 15.95 -8.75 -10.25
CA MET A 175 15.86 -7.37 -9.77
C MET A 175 14.68 -6.63 -10.38
N LEU A 176 14.42 -6.78 -11.68
CA LEU A 176 13.29 -6.14 -12.35
C LEU A 176 11.95 -6.63 -11.79
N LEU A 177 11.78 -7.94 -11.64
CA LEU A 177 10.55 -8.57 -11.18
C LEU A 177 10.24 -8.28 -9.71
N LEU A 178 11.26 -8.32 -8.86
CA LEU A 178 11.10 -8.17 -7.40
C LEU A 178 11.24 -6.72 -6.91
N SER A 179 11.64 -5.77 -7.76
CA SER A 179 11.84 -4.37 -7.34
C SER A 179 10.59 -3.61 -6.95
N GLY A 180 9.39 -4.11 -7.29
CA GLY A 180 8.15 -3.33 -7.24
C GLY A 180 7.79 -2.64 -8.56
N ALA A 181 8.74 -2.53 -9.50
CA ALA A 181 8.54 -1.81 -10.76
C ALA A 181 7.55 -2.48 -11.71
N THR A 182 7.61 -3.81 -11.81
CA THR A 182 6.77 -4.60 -12.73
C THR A 182 5.63 -5.30 -12.00
N ILE A 183 5.96 -5.94 -10.87
CA ILE A 183 4.98 -6.53 -9.95
C ILE A 183 4.99 -5.67 -8.68
N PRO A 184 3.86 -5.06 -8.29
CA PRO A 184 3.78 -4.30 -7.04
C PRO A 184 4.25 -5.12 -5.85
N LEU A 185 5.03 -4.52 -4.94
CA LEU A 185 5.55 -5.23 -3.76
C LEU A 185 4.42 -5.82 -2.91
N SER A 186 3.27 -5.14 -2.81
CA SER A 186 2.09 -5.63 -2.07
C SER A 186 1.47 -6.89 -2.67
N ALA A 187 1.70 -7.16 -3.96
CA ALA A 187 1.21 -8.36 -4.63
C ALA A 187 2.12 -9.59 -4.41
N LEU A 188 3.34 -9.39 -3.88
CA LEU A 188 4.27 -10.48 -3.59
C LEU A 188 3.94 -11.14 -2.24
N PRO A 189 4.15 -12.46 -2.09
CA PRO A 189 4.15 -13.12 -0.77
C PRO A 189 5.09 -12.42 0.22
N GLU A 190 4.76 -12.42 1.51
CA GLU A 190 5.52 -11.69 2.54
C GLU A 190 7.03 -12.00 2.54
N TRP A 191 7.41 -13.27 2.36
CA TRP A 191 8.82 -13.65 2.31
C TRP A 191 9.55 -13.04 1.10
N LEU A 192 8.88 -12.87 -0.04
CA LEU A 192 9.44 -12.18 -1.21
C LEU A 192 9.51 -10.67 -1.00
N GLN A 193 8.56 -10.09 -0.27
CA GLN A 193 8.63 -8.67 0.13
C GLN A 193 9.86 -8.41 1.01
N VAL A 194 10.21 -9.36 1.89
CA VAL A 194 11.43 -9.29 2.69
C VAL A 194 12.67 -9.40 1.80
N VAL A 195 12.73 -10.39 0.91
CA VAL A 195 13.87 -10.56 -0.03
C VAL A 195 14.05 -9.33 -0.93
N ALA A 196 12.96 -8.73 -1.40
CA ALA A 196 12.99 -7.55 -2.25
C ALA A 196 13.71 -6.37 -1.59
N GLN A 197 13.64 -6.21 -0.26
CA GLN A 197 14.31 -5.12 0.46
C GLN A 197 15.84 -5.19 0.39
N PHE A 198 16.40 -6.35 0.03
CA PHE A 198 17.85 -6.52 -0.16
C PHE A 198 18.31 -6.18 -1.57
N LEU A 199 17.39 -5.88 -2.50
CA LEU A 199 17.71 -5.64 -3.89
C LEU A 199 17.95 -4.14 -4.14
N PRO A 200 19.05 -3.78 -4.83
CA PRO A 200 19.33 -2.39 -5.20
C PRO A 200 18.19 -1.73 -6.00
N ALA A 201 17.51 -2.53 -6.83
CA ALA A 201 16.44 -2.05 -7.71
C ALA A 201 15.20 -1.64 -6.92
N THR A 202 14.94 -2.26 -5.77
CA THR A 202 13.82 -1.92 -4.88
C THR A 202 13.99 -0.53 -4.30
N HIS A 203 15.20 -0.17 -3.85
CA HIS A 203 15.47 1.18 -3.36
C HIS A 203 15.35 2.25 -4.44
N LEU A 204 15.75 1.92 -5.67
CA LEU A 204 15.57 2.80 -6.82
C LEU A 204 14.08 3.00 -7.12
N TYR A 205 13.29 1.92 -7.17
CA TYR A 205 11.85 1.97 -7.40
C TYR A 205 11.14 2.80 -6.32
N LEU A 206 11.30 2.44 -5.04
CA LEU A 206 10.64 3.11 -3.92
C LEU A 206 11.00 4.60 -3.83
N GLY A 207 12.26 4.96 -4.13
CA GLY A 207 12.68 6.36 -4.12
C GLY A 207 12.08 7.19 -5.24
N MET A 208 12.01 6.64 -6.47
CA MET A 208 11.33 7.34 -7.57
C MET A 208 9.83 7.43 -7.33
N GLN A 209 9.22 6.37 -6.79
CA GLN A 209 7.80 6.37 -6.42
C GLN A 209 7.51 7.44 -5.35
N GLY A 210 8.35 7.54 -4.32
CA GLY A 210 8.21 8.56 -3.28
C GLY A 210 8.27 9.98 -3.83
N ILE A 211 9.26 10.28 -4.66
CA ILE A 211 9.42 11.61 -5.26
C ILE A 211 8.26 11.95 -6.21
N LEU A 212 7.75 10.98 -6.97
CA LEU A 212 6.75 11.21 -8.01
C LEU A 212 5.29 11.13 -7.54
N MET A 213 5.00 10.31 -6.52
CA MET A 213 3.64 10.09 -6.03
C MET A 213 3.39 10.75 -4.67
N ARG A 214 4.40 10.81 -3.79
CA ARG A 214 4.26 11.31 -2.41
C ARG A 214 4.78 12.73 -2.21
N ASN A 215 5.21 13.38 -3.30
CA ASN A 215 5.83 14.70 -3.28
C ASN A 215 7.04 14.78 -2.33
N GLU A 216 7.82 13.72 -2.25
CA GLU A 216 9.05 13.70 -1.46
C GLU A 216 10.21 14.39 -2.18
N SER A 217 11.14 14.91 -1.40
CA SER A 217 12.39 15.47 -1.89
C SER A 217 13.51 14.43 -1.90
N ALA A 218 14.65 14.77 -2.49
CA ALA A 218 15.84 13.91 -2.41
C ALA A 218 16.36 13.75 -0.97
N MET A 219 16.01 14.67 -0.06
CA MET A 219 16.42 14.60 1.35
C MET A 219 15.66 13.50 2.10
N ASP A 220 14.42 13.24 1.72
CA ASP A 220 13.62 12.15 2.29
C ASP A 220 14.17 10.77 1.88
N GLN A 221 14.96 10.74 0.79
CA GLN A 221 15.51 9.53 0.21
C GLN A 221 17.02 9.32 0.47
N LEU A 222 17.57 10.00 1.48
CA LEU A 222 19.00 9.93 1.83
C LEU A 222 19.51 8.51 2.12
N ALA A 223 18.69 7.64 2.73
CA ALA A 223 19.08 6.27 3.02
C ALA A 223 19.37 5.48 1.72
N ALA A 224 18.50 5.59 0.72
CA ALA A 224 18.71 4.94 -0.58
C ALA A 224 19.85 5.61 -1.37
N ILE A 225 19.97 6.94 -1.32
CA ILE A 225 21.11 7.64 -1.94
C ILE A 225 22.43 7.16 -1.33
N GLY A 226 22.49 7.04 0.01
CA GLY A 226 23.63 6.50 0.73
C GLY A 226 23.96 5.06 0.32
N ALA A 227 22.95 4.20 0.22
CA ALA A 227 23.08 2.82 -0.26
C ALA A 227 23.71 2.75 -1.66
N LEU A 228 23.13 3.50 -2.62
CA LEU A 228 23.57 3.55 -4.02
C LEU A 228 24.97 4.15 -4.15
N SER A 229 25.29 5.15 -3.33
CA SER A 229 26.61 5.77 -3.29
C SER A 229 27.67 4.81 -2.75
N LEU A 230 27.38 4.15 -1.63
CA LEU A 230 28.30 3.17 -1.04
C LEU A 230 28.52 1.99 -2.00
N ALA A 231 27.43 1.50 -2.63
CA ALA A 231 27.51 0.49 -3.67
C ALA A 231 28.41 0.95 -4.82
N THR A 232 28.23 2.18 -5.33
CA THR A 232 29.09 2.75 -6.37
C THR A 232 30.57 2.71 -5.97
N LEU A 233 30.91 3.17 -4.76
CA LEU A 233 32.29 3.23 -4.29
C LEU A 233 32.91 1.83 -4.19
N VAL A 234 32.20 0.88 -3.58
CA VAL A 234 32.62 -0.52 -3.48
C VAL A 234 32.78 -1.12 -4.88
N CYS A 235 31.81 -0.86 -5.76
CA CYS A 235 31.79 -1.39 -7.11
C CYS A 235 32.98 -0.90 -7.95
N LEU A 236 33.24 0.41 -7.90
CA LEU A 236 34.37 1.01 -8.58
C LEU A 236 35.71 0.55 -8.01
N PHE A 237 35.84 0.45 -6.68
CA PHE A 237 37.05 -0.05 -6.05
C PHE A 237 37.38 -1.46 -6.52
N ILE A 238 36.40 -2.37 -6.48
CA ILE A 238 36.55 -3.75 -6.95
C ILE A 238 36.81 -3.77 -8.46
N GLY A 239 36.07 -2.97 -9.23
CA GLY A 239 36.21 -2.83 -10.68
C GLY A 239 37.62 -2.41 -11.09
N VAL A 240 38.25 -1.48 -10.38
CA VAL A 240 39.65 -1.08 -10.60
C VAL A 240 40.63 -2.19 -10.22
N LYS A 241 40.41 -2.89 -9.10
CA LYS A 241 41.31 -3.94 -8.61
C LYS A 241 41.27 -5.21 -9.46
N LEU A 242 40.10 -5.57 -9.99
CA LEU A 242 39.88 -6.76 -10.80
C LEU A 242 39.87 -6.45 -12.30
N PHE A 243 40.24 -5.23 -12.71
CA PHE A 243 40.21 -4.83 -14.11
C PHE A 243 41.14 -5.69 -14.97
N ARG A 244 40.66 -6.08 -16.15
CA ARG A 244 41.39 -6.93 -17.09
C ARG A 244 41.51 -6.24 -18.44
N TRP A 245 42.73 -6.20 -18.96
CA TRP A 245 43.03 -5.58 -20.25
C TRP A 245 42.81 -6.54 -21.42
N GLU A 246 42.95 -7.85 -21.18
CA GLU A 246 42.94 -8.87 -22.23
C GLU A 246 42.00 -10.03 -21.89
N LYS A 247 41.65 -10.83 -22.91
CA LYS A 247 40.77 -11.98 -22.74
C LYS A 247 41.40 -13.08 -21.89
N ASP A 248 42.70 -13.30 -22.09
CA ASP A 248 43.44 -14.42 -21.52
C ASP A 248 43.77 -14.26 -20.03
N ASP A 249 43.67 -13.04 -19.49
CA ASP A 249 43.89 -12.74 -18.08
C ASP A 249 42.78 -13.34 -17.21
N ARG A 250 42.79 -14.63 -16.87
CA ARG A 250 41.72 -15.25 -16.08
C ARG A 250 41.88 -14.98 -14.58
N LEU A 251 40.77 -14.61 -13.92
CA LEU A 251 40.74 -14.48 -12.46
C LEU A 251 40.62 -15.85 -11.78
N LYS A 252 41.22 -15.96 -10.59
CA LYS A 252 40.99 -17.09 -9.69
C LYS A 252 39.50 -17.16 -9.32
N PRO A 253 38.89 -18.36 -9.18
CA PRO A 253 37.50 -18.49 -8.77
C PRO A 253 37.15 -17.72 -7.48
N SER A 254 38.07 -17.68 -6.51
CA SER A 254 37.91 -16.92 -5.27
C SER A 254 37.82 -15.40 -5.46
N ALA A 255 38.45 -14.85 -6.51
CA ALA A 255 38.34 -13.43 -6.84
C ALA A 255 36.93 -13.08 -7.34
N LYS A 256 36.19 -14.03 -7.93
CA LYS A 256 34.80 -13.83 -8.34
C LYS A 256 33.86 -13.66 -7.15
N LEU A 257 34.20 -14.19 -5.97
CA LEU A 257 33.40 -14.00 -4.75
C LEU A 257 33.39 -12.54 -4.26
N TRP A 258 34.39 -11.73 -4.64
CA TRP A 258 34.40 -10.30 -4.30
C TRP A 258 33.23 -9.53 -4.92
N VAL A 259 32.62 -10.04 -5.99
CA VAL A 259 31.41 -9.45 -6.58
C VAL A 259 30.25 -9.44 -5.58
N ALA A 260 30.18 -10.42 -4.66
CA ALA A 260 29.17 -10.44 -3.62
C ALA A 260 29.30 -9.23 -2.67
N ALA A 261 30.50 -8.67 -2.50
CA ALA A 261 30.69 -7.47 -1.69
C ALA A 261 29.99 -6.23 -2.28
N ALA A 262 29.69 -6.22 -3.59
CA ALA A 262 28.88 -5.16 -4.21
C ALA A 262 27.45 -5.11 -3.68
N LEU A 263 26.94 -6.22 -3.12
CA LEU A 263 25.62 -6.30 -2.50
C LEU A 263 25.64 -5.93 -1.01
N LEU A 264 26.81 -5.84 -0.36
CA LEU A 264 26.94 -5.61 1.07
C LEU A 264 26.16 -4.38 1.58
N PRO A 265 26.17 -3.21 0.91
CA PRO A 265 25.38 -2.05 1.35
C PRO A 265 23.87 -2.35 1.46
N PHE A 266 23.36 -3.14 0.52
CA PHE A 266 21.95 -3.54 0.47
C PHE A 266 21.65 -4.71 1.40
N LEU A 267 22.64 -5.55 1.70
CA LEU A 267 22.53 -6.55 2.77
C LEU A 267 22.38 -5.90 4.14
N LEU A 268 23.16 -4.86 4.41
CA LEU A 268 23.10 -4.11 5.67
C LEU A 268 21.79 -3.33 5.80
N ILE A 269 21.41 -2.59 4.75
CA ILE A 269 20.19 -1.78 4.76
C ILE A 269 18.94 -2.67 4.73
N GLY A 270 18.91 -3.70 3.88
CA GLY A 270 17.83 -4.68 3.83
C GLY A 270 17.69 -5.44 5.14
N GLY A 271 18.80 -5.78 5.81
CA GLY A 271 18.77 -6.43 7.13
C GLY A 271 18.20 -5.51 8.20
N TRP A 272 18.60 -4.23 8.22
CA TRP A 272 18.04 -3.23 9.11
C TRP A 272 16.54 -2.99 8.85
N GLN A 273 16.12 -2.93 7.59
CA GLN A 273 14.72 -2.72 7.20
C GLN A 273 13.82 -3.93 7.50
N ALA A 274 14.33 -5.14 7.26
CA ALA A 274 13.64 -6.38 7.60
C ALA A 274 13.43 -6.49 9.11
N TYR A 275 14.41 -6.05 9.91
CA TYR A 275 14.29 -5.96 11.36
C TYR A 275 13.33 -4.85 11.81
N SER A 276 13.39 -3.66 11.19
CA SER A 276 12.57 -2.50 11.61
C SER A 276 11.11 -2.60 11.18
N GLN A 277 10.75 -3.45 10.22
CA GLN A 277 9.39 -3.62 9.66
C GLN A 277 8.79 -2.33 9.05
N GLU A 278 9.57 -1.25 8.96
CA GLU A 278 9.09 0.08 8.59
C GLU A 278 8.62 0.12 7.13
N ASN A 279 9.32 -0.56 6.23
CA ASN A 279 8.96 -0.61 4.81
C ASN A 279 7.73 -1.47 4.54
N LEU A 280 7.51 -2.53 5.31
CA LEU A 280 6.28 -3.32 5.22
C LEU A 280 5.08 -2.48 5.66
N ARG A 281 5.22 -1.69 6.73
CA ARG A 281 4.20 -0.71 7.13
C ARG A 281 3.96 0.33 6.05
N LYS A 282 5.01 0.97 5.52
CA LYS A 282 4.90 1.93 4.42
C LYS A 282 4.23 1.33 3.18
N THR A 283 4.58 0.10 2.80
CA THR A 283 3.96 -0.57 1.64
C THR A 283 2.48 -0.83 1.86
N LYS A 284 2.09 -1.30 3.06
CA LYS A 284 0.67 -1.48 3.43
C LYS A 284 -0.10 -0.16 3.39
N MET A 285 0.50 0.92 3.89
CA MET A 285 -0.09 2.27 3.84
C MET A 285 -0.27 2.76 2.40
N ILE A 286 0.74 2.58 1.53
CA ILE A 286 0.69 2.98 0.11
C ILE A 286 -0.42 2.23 -0.65
N ASP A 287 -0.50 0.91 -0.50
CA ASP A 287 -1.54 0.09 -1.15
C ASP A 287 -2.93 0.58 -0.73
N ARG A 288 -3.08 0.96 0.53
CA ARG A 288 -4.33 1.46 1.08
C ARG A 288 -4.69 2.86 0.59
N GLU A 289 -3.72 3.77 0.50
CA GLU A 289 -3.93 5.08 -0.12
C GLU A 289 -4.36 4.93 -1.59
N GLN A 290 -3.74 4.00 -2.33
CA GLN A 290 -4.17 3.70 -3.70
C GLN A 290 -5.62 3.18 -3.74
N ARG A 291 -6.00 2.26 -2.86
CA ARG A 291 -7.39 1.76 -2.78
C ARG A 291 -8.39 2.85 -2.40
N ARG A 292 -8.03 3.74 -1.48
CA ARG A 292 -8.85 4.91 -1.09
C ARG A 292 -8.95 5.96 -2.22
N SER A 293 -7.99 5.97 -3.15
CA SER A 293 -8.00 6.86 -4.32
C SER A 293 -8.95 6.38 -5.44
N LEU A 294 -9.40 5.12 -5.40
CA LEU A 294 -10.38 4.59 -6.36
C LEU A 294 -11.71 5.33 -6.23
N SER A 295 -12.35 5.54 -7.37
CA SER A 295 -13.70 6.14 -7.45
C SER A 295 -14.73 5.03 -7.60
N TRP A 296 -15.79 5.06 -6.78
CA TRP A 296 -16.88 4.09 -6.80
C TRP A 296 -18.20 4.78 -7.14
N LEU A 297 -19.00 4.18 -8.01
CA LEU A 297 -20.38 4.56 -8.25
C LEU A 297 -21.30 3.41 -7.80
N ILE A 298 -21.97 3.60 -6.67
CA ILE A 298 -22.96 2.67 -6.14
C ILE A 298 -24.32 3.05 -6.74
N ARG A 299 -24.95 2.16 -7.52
CA ARG A 299 -26.21 2.47 -8.25
C ARG A 299 -27.36 1.59 -7.82
N ASP A 300 -28.57 2.13 -8.01
CA ASP A 300 -29.84 1.45 -7.86
C ASP A 300 -30.06 0.89 -6.43
N ALA A 301 -29.43 1.51 -5.43
CA ALA A 301 -29.62 1.19 -4.02
C ALA A 301 -30.79 1.97 -3.43
N ARG A 302 -31.47 1.39 -2.44
CA ARG A 302 -32.19 2.19 -1.44
C ARG A 302 -31.16 2.88 -0.55
N ILE A 303 -31.29 4.18 -0.29
CA ILE A 303 -30.32 4.94 0.50
C ILE A 303 -31.01 5.45 1.76
N PHE A 304 -30.57 4.99 2.93
CA PHE A 304 -30.87 5.65 4.20
C PHE A 304 -29.83 6.73 4.42
N THR A 305 -30.24 7.99 4.54
CA THR A 305 -29.30 9.13 4.60
C THR A 305 -28.66 9.33 5.96
N GLY A 306 -29.23 8.77 7.03
CA GLY A 306 -28.74 8.90 8.40
C GLY A 306 -29.58 9.80 9.30
N ASP A 307 -30.19 10.86 8.74
CA ASP A 307 -31.10 11.80 9.43
C ASP A 307 -32.57 11.34 9.45
N GLY A 308 -32.84 10.12 8.97
CA GLY A 308 -34.19 9.56 8.87
C GLY A 308 -34.80 9.63 7.48
N GLU A 309 -34.20 10.38 6.54
CA GLU A 309 -34.67 10.36 5.15
C GLU A 309 -34.26 9.06 4.43
N VAL A 310 -35.11 8.66 3.47
CA VAL A 310 -34.92 7.46 2.66
C VAL A 310 -35.13 7.80 1.20
N ILE A 311 -34.14 7.48 0.38
CA ILE A 311 -34.22 7.53 -1.09
C ILE A 311 -34.47 6.10 -1.57
N GLU A 312 -35.68 5.79 -2.03
CA GLU A 312 -36.06 4.41 -2.39
C GLU A 312 -35.24 3.80 -3.53
N SER A 313 -34.74 4.63 -4.44
CA SER A 313 -33.79 4.23 -5.49
C SER A 313 -32.89 5.43 -5.76
N GLY A 314 -31.58 5.24 -5.62
CA GLY A 314 -30.59 6.30 -5.77
C GLY A 314 -29.22 5.78 -6.15
N ALA A 315 -28.31 6.72 -6.40
CA ALA A 315 -26.91 6.45 -6.66
C ALA A 315 -25.99 7.33 -5.82
N VAL A 316 -24.83 6.81 -5.42
CA VAL A 316 -23.81 7.52 -4.64
C VAL A 316 -22.46 7.40 -5.34
N LEU A 317 -21.83 8.54 -5.61
CA LEU A 317 -20.46 8.62 -6.11
C LEU A 317 -19.50 8.88 -4.95
N VAL A 318 -18.51 8.01 -4.82
CA VAL A 318 -17.42 8.10 -3.86
C VAL A 318 -16.12 8.41 -4.61
N ARG A 319 -15.39 9.44 -4.18
CA ARG A 319 -14.08 9.81 -4.73
C ARG A 319 -13.17 10.35 -3.64
N GLY A 320 -11.90 9.91 -3.66
CA GLY A 320 -10.89 10.41 -2.71
C GLY A 320 -11.31 10.23 -1.24
N GLY A 321 -11.96 9.11 -0.95
CA GLY A 321 -12.46 8.78 0.39
C GLY A 321 -13.70 9.54 0.87
N ARG A 322 -14.33 10.36 0.02
CA ARG A 322 -15.53 11.15 0.35
C ARG A 322 -16.69 10.85 -0.58
N ILE A 323 -17.90 11.15 -0.11
CA ILE A 323 -19.10 11.18 -0.92
C ILE A 323 -19.08 12.47 -1.74
N GLU A 324 -18.90 12.34 -3.05
CA GLU A 324 -18.87 13.47 -3.98
C GLU A 324 -20.29 13.94 -4.32
N ALA A 325 -21.18 12.98 -4.59
CA ALA A 325 -22.55 13.26 -4.99
C ALA A 325 -23.50 12.12 -4.64
N VAL A 326 -24.76 12.48 -4.43
CA VAL A 326 -25.89 11.58 -4.18
C VAL A 326 -27.01 11.99 -5.13
N TRP A 327 -27.61 11.03 -5.84
CA TRP A 327 -28.72 11.28 -6.75
C TRP A 327 -29.93 10.43 -6.40
N PRO A 328 -31.15 10.99 -6.44
CA PRO A 328 -32.35 10.18 -6.58
C PRO A 328 -32.41 9.56 -7.99
N GLY A 329 -32.81 8.29 -8.06
CA GLY A 329 -32.82 7.48 -9.28
C GLY A 329 -31.45 6.92 -9.68
N ARG A 330 -31.35 6.49 -10.94
CA ARG A 330 -30.23 5.67 -11.45
C ARG A 330 -28.85 6.33 -11.41
N GLY A 331 -28.77 7.66 -11.32
CA GLY A 331 -27.50 8.40 -11.43
C GLY A 331 -26.82 8.32 -12.81
N PRO A 332 -25.61 8.90 -12.96
CA PRO A 332 -24.87 8.98 -14.22
C PRO A 332 -24.31 7.63 -14.70
N ASP A 333 -23.78 7.60 -15.91
CA ASP A 333 -23.07 6.43 -16.45
C ASP A 333 -21.66 6.32 -15.84
N PRO A 334 -21.20 5.12 -15.41
CA PRO A 334 -19.87 4.92 -14.82
C PRO A 334 -18.71 5.50 -15.63
N ASP A 335 -18.77 5.40 -16.96
CA ASP A 335 -17.69 5.85 -17.85
C ASP A 335 -17.59 7.38 -17.86
N THR A 336 -18.72 8.07 -17.72
CA THR A 336 -18.77 9.54 -17.70
C THR A 336 -18.13 10.11 -16.44
N VAL A 337 -18.29 9.43 -15.31
CA VAL A 337 -17.71 9.82 -14.02
C VAL A 337 -16.37 9.15 -13.73
N ARG A 338 -15.90 8.23 -14.59
CA ARG A 338 -14.66 7.46 -14.42
C ARG A 338 -14.60 6.78 -13.05
N ALA A 339 -15.62 5.99 -12.72
CA ALA A 339 -15.73 5.28 -11.45
C ALA A 339 -16.08 3.81 -11.66
N GLU A 340 -15.62 2.94 -10.76
CA GLU A 340 -15.99 1.53 -10.75
C GLU A 340 -17.44 1.36 -10.30
N LEU A 341 -18.21 0.59 -11.05
CA LEU A 341 -19.64 0.39 -10.81
C LEU A 341 -19.88 -0.71 -9.76
N LEU A 342 -20.67 -0.39 -8.73
CA LEU A 342 -21.26 -1.37 -7.82
C LEU A 342 -22.79 -1.34 -7.96
N GLU A 343 -23.33 -2.37 -8.61
CA GLU A 343 -24.78 -2.58 -8.73
C GLU A 343 -25.36 -3.02 -7.38
N ALA A 344 -26.37 -2.28 -6.92
CA ALA A 344 -26.96 -2.45 -5.59
C ALA A 344 -28.51 -2.54 -5.62
N ALA A 345 -29.08 -2.96 -6.76
CA ALA A 345 -30.50 -3.27 -6.88
C ALA A 345 -30.98 -4.24 -5.78
N GLY A 346 -32.09 -3.90 -5.12
CA GLY A 346 -32.67 -4.68 -4.02
C GLY A 346 -31.92 -4.60 -2.68
N ARG A 347 -30.84 -3.81 -2.63
CA ARG A 347 -30.01 -3.62 -1.44
C ARG A 347 -30.24 -2.23 -0.83
N THR A 348 -29.86 -2.10 0.43
CA THR A 348 -29.95 -0.82 1.15
C THR A 348 -28.55 -0.35 1.55
N LEU A 349 -28.21 0.87 1.14
CA LEU A 349 -27.01 1.60 1.50
C LEU A 349 -27.29 2.48 2.72
N LEU A 350 -26.44 2.38 3.73
CA LEU A 350 -26.52 3.09 5.00
C LEU A 350 -25.17 3.79 5.27
N PRO A 351 -25.14 4.85 6.10
CA PRO A 351 -23.91 5.25 6.74
C PRO A 351 -23.35 4.06 7.54
N GLY A 352 -22.03 3.95 7.58
CA GLY A 352 -21.37 2.97 8.44
C GLY A 352 -21.78 3.19 9.90
N PHE A 353 -21.97 2.09 10.62
CA PHE A 353 -22.46 2.16 11.99
C PHE A 353 -21.39 2.67 12.95
N ILE A 354 -21.83 3.35 14.00
CA ILE A 354 -20.97 3.86 15.07
C ILE A 354 -21.42 3.23 16.38
N ASP A 355 -20.57 2.38 16.98
CA ASP A 355 -20.82 1.85 18.32
C ASP A 355 -20.31 2.83 19.37
N ALA A 356 -21.23 3.53 20.04
CA ALA A 356 -20.89 4.69 20.84
C ALA A 356 -20.23 4.37 22.20
N TRP A 357 -20.16 3.10 22.57
CA TRP A 357 -19.37 2.72 23.73
C TRP A 357 -18.96 1.24 23.65
N ILE A 358 -17.66 1.00 23.58
CA ILE A 358 -17.05 -0.32 23.66
C ILE A 358 -15.92 -0.33 24.69
N GLN A 359 -15.62 -1.51 25.22
CA GLN A 359 -14.45 -1.81 26.01
C GLN A 359 -13.58 -2.78 25.22
N LEU A 360 -12.37 -2.35 24.87
CA LEU A 360 -11.43 -3.20 24.15
C LEU A 360 -10.73 -4.18 25.11
N PRO A 361 -10.30 -5.36 24.62
CA PRO A 361 -9.47 -6.29 25.38
C PRO A 361 -8.18 -5.64 25.93
N PRO A 362 -7.61 -6.16 27.03
CA PRO A 362 -6.42 -5.58 27.63
C PRO A 362 -5.16 -5.74 26.76
N GLU A 363 -5.08 -6.79 25.93
CA GLU A 363 -3.93 -7.09 25.09
C GLU A 363 -4.02 -6.44 23.71
N THR A 364 -2.97 -5.73 23.27
CA THR A 364 -2.95 -4.98 22.00
C THR A 364 -3.26 -5.82 20.76
N GLY A 365 -2.81 -7.08 20.71
CA GLY A 365 -3.12 -7.98 19.60
C GLY A 365 -4.62 -8.29 19.52
N ASP A 366 -5.26 -8.49 20.66
CA ASP A 366 -6.71 -8.74 20.73
C ASP A 366 -7.52 -7.47 20.49
N GLN A 367 -7.00 -6.28 20.83
CA GLN A 367 -7.60 -5.00 20.48
C GLN A 367 -7.73 -4.83 18.97
N GLN A 368 -6.66 -5.14 18.23
CA GLN A 368 -6.67 -5.06 16.76
C GLN A 368 -7.68 -6.03 16.16
N ARG A 369 -7.74 -7.28 16.65
CA ARG A 369 -8.73 -8.27 16.22
C ARG A 369 -10.17 -7.83 16.54
N ALA A 370 -10.42 -7.20 17.69
CA ALA A 370 -11.73 -6.67 18.04
C ALA A 370 -12.18 -5.55 17.08
N LEU A 371 -11.30 -4.60 16.76
CA LEU A 371 -11.60 -3.53 15.81
C LEU A 371 -11.79 -4.03 14.37
N ALA A 372 -11.03 -5.06 13.98
CA ALA A 372 -11.23 -5.78 12.72
C ALA A 372 -12.61 -6.47 12.66
N ALA A 373 -13.01 -7.16 13.73
CA ALA A 373 -14.32 -7.81 13.84
C ALA A 373 -15.49 -6.82 13.78
N LEU A 374 -15.36 -5.64 14.41
CA LEU A 374 -16.34 -4.56 14.33
C LEU A 374 -16.49 -4.06 12.88
N LEU A 375 -15.37 -3.79 12.21
CA LEU A 375 -15.38 -3.36 10.81
C LEU A 375 -15.93 -4.44 9.88
N TYR A 376 -15.63 -5.71 10.14
CA TYR A 376 -16.21 -6.85 9.42
C TYR A 376 -17.74 -6.86 9.49
N CYS A 377 -18.29 -6.41 10.62
CA CYS A 377 -19.73 -6.29 10.87
C CYS A 377 -20.30 -4.92 10.45
N GLY A 378 -19.54 -4.08 9.73
CA GLY A 378 -20.07 -2.81 9.23
C GLY A 378 -20.10 -1.67 10.26
N ILE A 379 -19.47 -1.86 11.43
CA ILE A 379 -19.20 -0.80 12.39
C ILE A 379 -17.90 -0.10 11.95
N THR A 380 -18.02 1.12 11.44
CA THR A 380 -16.88 1.90 10.91
C THR A 380 -16.28 2.83 11.94
N GLY A 381 -17.01 3.16 13.01
CA GLY A 381 -16.56 4.02 14.11
C GLY A 381 -16.91 3.45 15.48
N VAL A 382 -16.07 3.69 16.47
CA VAL A 382 -16.30 3.28 17.86
C VAL A 382 -15.86 4.33 18.87
N GLY A 383 -16.67 4.51 19.91
CA GLY A 383 -16.25 5.16 21.15
C GLY A 383 -15.67 4.14 22.12
N VAL A 384 -14.47 4.39 22.65
CA VAL A 384 -13.83 3.43 23.57
C VAL A 384 -13.83 3.99 24.99
N GLY A 385 -14.40 3.23 25.93
CA GLY A 385 -14.26 3.47 27.36
C GLY A 385 -12.88 3.01 27.86
N THR A 386 -12.08 3.91 28.43
CA THR A 386 -10.74 3.56 28.92
C THR A 386 -10.28 4.42 30.08
N GLU A 387 -9.45 3.84 30.96
CA GLU A 387 -8.68 4.57 31.97
C GLU A 387 -7.30 5.01 31.45
N ARG A 388 -6.89 4.54 30.26
CA ARG A 388 -5.55 4.76 29.68
C ARG A 388 -5.63 5.29 28.25
N PRO A 389 -6.08 6.54 28.04
CA PRO A 389 -6.27 7.10 26.69
C PRO A 389 -4.98 7.17 25.85
N GLY A 390 -3.81 7.34 26.47
CA GLY A 390 -2.53 7.44 25.76
C GLY A 390 -2.17 6.21 24.92
N LEU A 391 -2.48 5.00 25.41
CA LEU A 391 -2.16 3.74 24.72
C LEU A 391 -3.09 3.51 23.51
N LEU A 392 -4.32 4.03 23.56
CA LEU A 392 -5.28 3.94 22.46
C LEU A 392 -5.04 4.99 21.37
N ASN A 393 -4.37 6.11 21.69
CA ASN A 393 -4.01 7.11 20.68
C ASN A 393 -3.07 6.54 19.60
N GLU A 394 -2.13 5.66 19.99
CA GLU A 394 -1.23 5.00 19.05
C GLU A 394 -2.01 4.05 18.13
N LEU A 395 -2.92 3.24 18.68
CA LEU A 395 -3.78 2.35 17.90
C LEU A 395 -4.71 3.14 16.96
N ALA A 396 -5.30 4.24 17.44
CA ALA A 396 -6.13 5.14 16.64
C ALA A 396 -5.34 5.76 15.49
N ALA A 397 -4.10 6.18 15.73
CA ALA A 397 -3.21 6.70 14.70
C ALA A 397 -2.92 5.65 13.63
N ARG A 398 -2.57 4.43 14.04
CA ARG A 398 -2.29 3.31 13.11
C ARG A 398 -3.49 2.96 12.22
N ILE A 399 -4.72 3.08 12.72
CA ILE A 399 -5.93 2.83 11.92
C ILE A 399 -6.18 3.98 10.94
N ARG A 400 -6.08 5.23 11.43
CA ARG A 400 -6.27 6.44 10.62
C ARG A 400 -5.27 6.49 9.46
N ASP A 401 -3.99 6.27 9.78
CA ASP A 401 -2.87 6.33 8.86
C ASP A 401 -2.85 5.11 7.90
N GLY A 402 -3.73 4.13 8.13
CA GLY A 402 -3.96 3.01 7.23
C GLY A 402 -3.06 1.80 7.48
N GLU A 403 -2.16 1.85 8.46
CA GLU A 403 -1.25 0.76 8.84
C GLU A 403 -1.99 -0.51 9.26
N THR A 404 -3.13 -0.35 9.95
CA THR A 404 -3.97 -1.46 10.42
C THR A 404 -5.42 -1.26 10.00
N LEU A 405 -6.10 -2.34 9.62
CA LEU A 405 -7.52 -2.31 9.25
C LEU A 405 -8.38 -2.59 10.50
N GLY A 406 -9.39 -1.75 10.72
CA GLY A 406 -10.30 -1.86 11.85
C GLY A 406 -11.22 -0.64 11.95
N ALA A 407 -12.24 -0.73 12.79
CA ALA A 407 -13.16 0.38 13.07
C ALA A 407 -12.38 1.58 13.64
N ALA A 408 -12.70 2.79 13.17
CA ALA A 408 -12.04 4.00 13.62
C ALA A 408 -12.38 4.29 15.09
N ILE A 409 -11.37 4.61 15.90
CA ILE A 409 -11.60 5.08 17.27
C ILE A 409 -11.97 6.57 17.19
N THR A 410 -13.25 6.88 17.36
CA THR A 410 -13.82 8.22 17.11
C THR A 410 -14.05 9.04 18.37
N GLY A 411 -13.91 8.45 19.55
CA GLY A 411 -14.03 9.17 20.82
C GLY A 411 -13.55 8.34 22.01
N PHE A 412 -13.16 9.04 23.09
CA PHE A 412 -12.84 8.43 24.37
C PHE A 412 -13.98 8.72 25.35
N ALA A 413 -14.54 7.66 25.91
CA ALA A 413 -15.59 7.73 26.93
C ALA A 413 -15.01 7.42 28.33
N PRO A 414 -15.72 7.79 29.40
CA PRO A 414 -15.41 7.29 30.75
C PRO A 414 -15.33 5.74 30.76
N PRO A 415 -14.54 5.17 31.68
CA PRO A 415 -14.33 3.72 31.75
C PRO A 415 -15.60 2.93 32.11
N GLU A 416 -16.61 3.58 32.70
CA GLU A 416 -17.91 2.97 32.99
C GLU A 416 -18.95 3.29 31.90
N PRO A 417 -19.79 2.32 31.51
CA PRO A 417 -20.84 2.54 30.52
C PRO A 417 -21.92 3.47 31.07
N PRO A 418 -22.41 4.43 30.28
CA PRO A 418 -23.53 5.26 30.70
C PRO A 418 -24.80 4.39 30.81
N ALA A 419 -25.43 4.39 31.99
CA ALA A 419 -26.70 3.69 32.25
C ALA A 419 -26.66 2.13 32.25
N GLY A 420 -25.48 1.51 32.38
CA GLY A 420 -25.35 0.05 32.56
C GLY A 420 -25.19 -0.76 31.26
N PRO A 421 -25.22 -2.11 31.33
CA PRO A 421 -24.93 -2.97 30.19
C PRO A 421 -26.01 -2.90 29.08
N SER A 422 -25.62 -3.08 27.82
CA SER A 422 -26.55 -3.07 26.67
C SER A 422 -27.66 -4.13 26.76
N LEU A 423 -28.72 -3.98 25.97
CA LEU A 423 -29.79 -4.98 25.86
C LEU A 423 -29.26 -6.38 25.49
N ALA A 424 -28.28 -6.46 24.59
CA ALA A 424 -27.66 -7.74 24.21
C ALA A 424 -26.91 -8.37 25.40
N ALA A 425 -26.21 -7.55 26.20
CA ALA A 425 -25.58 -8.01 27.43
C ALA A 425 -26.61 -8.42 28.49
N ARG A 426 -27.76 -7.75 28.57
CA ARG A 426 -28.83 -8.06 29.53
C ARG A 426 -29.61 -9.32 29.15
N GLU A 427 -29.98 -9.47 27.88
CA GLU A 427 -30.59 -10.71 27.34
C GLU A 427 -29.73 -11.92 27.68
N TRP A 428 -28.41 -11.76 27.65
CA TRP A 428 -27.49 -12.82 28.03
C TRP A 428 -27.51 -13.18 29.52
N LEU A 429 -27.50 -12.14 30.37
CA LEU A 429 -27.52 -12.28 31.83
C LEU A 429 -28.86 -12.81 32.34
N ASP A 430 -29.93 -12.65 31.56
CA ASP A 430 -31.24 -13.20 31.88
C ASP A 430 -31.22 -14.73 31.92
N SER A 431 -31.40 -15.26 33.13
CA SER A 431 -31.44 -16.71 33.39
C SER A 431 -32.60 -17.44 32.71
N SER A 432 -33.63 -16.72 32.26
CA SER A 432 -34.78 -17.28 31.54
C SER A 432 -34.50 -17.58 30.07
N VAL A 433 -33.39 -17.08 29.51
CA VAL A 433 -32.99 -17.31 28.10
C VAL A 433 -32.12 -18.57 27.99
N PRO A 434 -32.63 -19.66 27.35
CA PRO A 434 -31.91 -20.91 27.21
C PRO A 434 -30.79 -20.81 26.17
N GLU A 435 -29.60 -21.28 26.56
CA GLU A 435 -28.32 -21.18 25.84
C GLU A 435 -28.00 -19.81 25.18
N PRO A 436 -26.74 -19.59 24.81
CA PRO A 436 -26.29 -18.39 24.11
C PRO A 436 -26.97 -18.14 22.75
N VAL A 437 -28.18 -17.56 22.69
CA VAL A 437 -28.85 -17.16 21.43
C VAL A 437 -27.90 -16.32 20.56
N LEU A 438 -27.08 -15.49 21.19
CA LEU A 438 -26.01 -14.71 20.56
C LEU A 438 -24.99 -15.57 19.79
N LEU A 439 -24.62 -16.76 20.28
CA LEU A 439 -23.65 -17.65 19.62
C LEU A 439 -24.25 -18.44 18.44
N GLY A 440 -25.57 -18.57 18.38
CA GLY A 440 -26.28 -19.31 17.35
C GLY A 440 -26.56 -18.54 16.05
N ARG A 441 -26.27 -17.24 15.99
CA ARG A 441 -26.55 -16.35 14.84
C ARG A 441 -25.42 -16.34 13.81
N SER A 442 -25.77 -16.01 12.56
CA SER A 442 -24.87 -16.13 11.40
C SER A 442 -23.59 -15.29 11.52
N LEU A 443 -23.66 -14.04 11.97
CA LEU A 443 -22.46 -13.21 12.16
C LEU A 443 -21.57 -13.70 13.31
N THR A 444 -22.16 -14.17 14.42
CA THR A 444 -21.36 -14.73 15.53
C THR A 444 -20.66 -16.03 15.11
N GLN A 445 -21.32 -16.85 14.30
CA GLN A 445 -20.72 -18.05 13.70
C GLN A 445 -19.58 -17.73 12.73
N GLN A 446 -19.65 -16.59 12.04
CA GLN A 446 -18.61 -16.15 11.09
C GLN A 446 -17.38 -15.57 11.80
N VAL A 447 -17.58 -14.84 12.91
CA VAL A 447 -16.51 -14.08 13.57
C VAL A 447 -15.83 -14.87 14.70
N LEU A 448 -16.52 -15.80 15.35
CA LEU A 448 -15.98 -16.50 16.52
C LEU A 448 -15.64 -17.98 16.22
N PRO A 449 -14.35 -18.38 16.32
CA PRO A 449 -13.93 -19.78 16.11
C PRO A 449 -14.68 -20.79 16.99
N PRO A 450 -14.92 -22.05 16.53
CA PRO A 450 -15.65 -23.08 17.28
C PRO A 450 -15.12 -23.36 18.69
N ASP A 451 -13.79 -23.38 18.83
CA ASP A 451 -13.07 -23.59 20.08
C ASP A 451 -13.24 -22.42 21.06
N ARG A 452 -13.19 -21.18 20.57
CA ARG A 452 -13.42 -19.98 21.39
C ARG A 452 -14.89 -19.80 21.78
N ARG A 453 -15.84 -20.31 20.98
CA ARG A 453 -17.27 -20.31 21.33
C ARG A 453 -17.55 -21.08 22.63
N ALA A 454 -16.90 -22.23 22.81
CA ALA A 454 -17.06 -23.03 24.02
C ALA A 454 -16.47 -22.33 25.26
N THR A 455 -15.28 -21.76 25.13
CA THR A 455 -14.61 -21.00 26.20
C THR A 455 -15.39 -19.75 26.57
N LEU A 456 -15.89 -19.00 25.58
CA LEU A 456 -16.72 -17.82 25.82
C LEU A 456 -18.04 -18.22 26.50
N ALA A 457 -18.72 -19.26 26.01
CA ALA A 457 -19.94 -19.77 26.65
C ALA A 457 -19.69 -20.18 28.12
N GLN A 458 -18.55 -20.81 28.42
CA GLN A 458 -18.19 -21.19 29.79
C GLN A 458 -17.87 -19.99 30.69
N PHE A 459 -17.01 -19.07 30.23
CA PHE A 459 -16.68 -17.84 30.95
C PHE A 459 -17.94 -17.03 31.28
N MET A 460 -18.84 -16.92 30.29
CA MET A 460 -20.06 -16.14 30.38
C MET A 460 -21.15 -16.79 31.25
N ARG A 461 -21.20 -18.13 31.34
CA ARG A 461 -22.00 -18.84 32.36
C ARG A 461 -21.52 -18.49 33.78
N GLY A 462 -20.20 -18.48 34.00
CA GLY A 462 -19.63 -18.08 35.29
C GLY A 462 -19.90 -16.62 35.68
N TRP A 463 -20.20 -15.74 34.72
CA TRP A 463 -20.66 -14.37 34.96
C TRP A 463 -22.15 -14.31 35.31
N ARG A 464 -22.98 -15.10 34.63
CA ARG A 464 -24.42 -15.27 34.93
C ARG A 464 -24.65 -15.76 36.36
N ASP A 465 -23.76 -16.63 36.86
CA ASP A 465 -23.87 -17.22 38.19
C ASP A 465 -23.36 -16.30 39.33
N ARG A 466 -22.89 -15.08 39.02
CA ARG A 466 -22.50 -14.10 40.05
C ARG A 466 -23.74 -13.43 40.64
N PRO A 467 -23.81 -13.26 41.97
CA PRO A 467 -24.92 -12.55 42.60
C PRO A 467 -24.99 -11.12 42.05
N GLU A 468 -26.19 -10.69 41.65
CA GLU A 468 -26.41 -9.33 41.14
C GLU A 468 -25.96 -8.30 42.19
N PRO A 469 -25.27 -7.21 41.77
CA PRO A 469 -25.14 -6.05 42.62
C PRO A 469 -26.55 -5.50 42.86
N GLY A 470 -26.99 -5.51 44.12
CA GLY A 470 -28.36 -5.16 44.50
C GLY A 470 -28.83 -3.80 43.94
N ASP A 471 -30.13 -3.74 43.63
CA ASP A 471 -30.92 -2.54 43.33
C ASP A 471 -30.51 -1.68 42.11
N ALA A 472 -29.93 -2.27 41.07
CA ALA A 472 -29.84 -1.60 39.77
C ALA A 472 -31.24 -1.49 39.12
N ARG A 473 -31.99 -0.41 39.42
CA ARG A 473 -33.24 -0.05 38.72
C ARG A 473 -33.03 -0.12 37.20
N PRO A 474 -34.06 -0.50 36.41
CA PRO A 474 -33.97 -0.45 34.96
C PRO A 474 -33.74 1.00 34.52
N ALA A 475 -32.51 1.31 34.10
CA ALA A 475 -32.23 2.58 33.45
C ALA A 475 -32.91 2.60 32.06
N PRO A 476 -33.45 3.75 31.62
CA PRO A 476 -33.98 3.90 30.27
C PRO A 476 -32.90 3.52 29.25
N ASN A 477 -33.32 2.91 28.14
CA ASN A 477 -32.43 2.56 27.04
C ASN A 477 -31.51 3.75 26.71
N PRO A 478 -30.18 3.58 26.72
CA PRO A 478 -29.29 4.66 26.32
C PRO A 478 -29.68 5.13 24.90
N PRO A 479 -29.54 6.42 24.58
CA PRO A 479 -29.91 6.94 23.27
C PRO A 479 -29.04 6.40 22.11
N TYR A 480 -28.15 5.44 22.36
CA TYR A 480 -27.16 4.85 21.44
C TYR A 480 -26.85 3.38 21.81
N SER A 481 -26.14 2.67 20.93
CA SER A 481 -25.65 1.31 21.21
C SER A 481 -24.47 1.31 22.19
N ALA A 482 -24.39 0.28 23.02
CA ALA A 482 -23.30 0.05 23.97
C ALA A 482 -22.99 -1.45 24.07
N ALA A 483 -22.93 -2.11 22.90
CA ALA A 483 -22.88 -3.56 22.79
C ALA A 483 -21.48 -4.15 23.01
N GLY A 484 -20.44 -3.32 22.94
CA GLY A 484 -19.05 -3.77 22.94
C GLY A 484 -18.45 -4.01 24.32
N LEU A 485 -19.09 -4.77 25.21
CA LEU A 485 -18.35 -5.29 26.37
C LEU A 485 -17.28 -6.27 25.88
N TRP A 486 -16.08 -6.24 26.46
CA TRP A 486 -14.95 -7.09 26.03
C TRP A 486 -15.24 -8.60 26.09
N ASN A 487 -16.25 -9.00 26.86
CA ASN A 487 -16.71 -10.38 27.02
C ASN A 487 -17.89 -10.74 26.10
N LEU A 488 -18.32 -9.84 25.23
CA LEU A 488 -19.30 -10.12 24.18
C LEU A 488 -18.61 -10.18 22.81
N PRO A 489 -19.15 -10.94 21.85
CA PRO A 489 -18.67 -10.89 20.47
C PRO A 489 -18.80 -9.46 19.91
N HIS A 490 -17.67 -8.77 19.75
CA HIS A 490 -17.59 -7.44 19.14
C HIS A 490 -18.10 -7.49 17.68
N GLY A 491 -19.08 -6.66 17.35
CA GLY A 491 -19.76 -6.67 16.05
C GLY A 491 -21.12 -7.39 16.10
N PRO A 492 -21.19 -8.73 16.18
CA PRO A 492 -22.47 -9.45 16.20
C PRO A 492 -23.41 -9.03 17.35
N SER A 493 -22.85 -8.75 18.53
CA SER A 493 -23.64 -8.27 19.68
C SER A 493 -24.29 -6.91 19.43
N PHE A 494 -23.66 -6.08 18.60
CA PHE A 494 -24.22 -4.78 18.19
C PHE A 494 -25.47 -4.99 17.33
N HIS A 495 -25.42 -5.88 16.32
CA HIS A 495 -26.61 -6.20 15.51
C HIS A 495 -27.73 -6.83 16.34
N ARG A 496 -27.38 -7.69 17.30
CA ARG A 496 -28.38 -8.24 18.22
C ARG A 496 -29.04 -7.15 19.06
N GLN A 497 -28.28 -6.16 19.52
CA GLN A 497 -28.85 -5.03 20.23
C GLN A 497 -29.90 -4.30 19.37
N LEU A 498 -29.65 -4.10 18.07
CA LEU A 498 -30.64 -3.49 17.16
C LEU A 498 -31.93 -4.34 17.08
N GLN A 499 -31.80 -5.66 16.95
CA GLN A 499 -32.95 -6.57 16.92
C GLN A 499 -33.76 -6.54 18.22
N LEU A 500 -33.09 -6.47 19.37
CA LEU A 500 -33.75 -6.39 20.67
C LEU A 500 -34.48 -5.06 20.86
N MET A 501 -33.93 -3.96 20.35
CA MET A 501 -34.61 -2.66 20.35
C MET A 501 -35.89 -2.72 19.51
N ALA A 502 -35.83 -3.33 18.32
CA ALA A 502 -37.01 -3.51 17.48
C ALA A 502 -38.05 -4.43 18.13
N ALA A 503 -37.61 -5.53 18.75
CA ALA A 503 -38.50 -6.43 19.50
C ALA A 503 -39.14 -5.75 20.72
N ALA A 504 -38.47 -4.74 21.29
CA ALA A 504 -39.01 -3.88 22.34
C ALA A 504 -39.93 -2.75 21.83
N GLY A 505 -40.20 -2.70 20.53
CA GLY A 505 -41.12 -1.74 19.90
C GLY A 505 -40.49 -0.41 19.47
N VAL A 506 -39.17 -0.31 19.39
CA VAL A 506 -38.51 0.86 18.79
C VAL A 506 -38.55 0.72 17.27
N GLU A 507 -39.01 1.75 16.57
CA GLU A 507 -39.10 1.75 15.10
C GLU A 507 -37.71 1.57 14.45
N PRO A 508 -37.56 0.76 13.38
CA PRO A 508 -36.28 0.52 12.72
C PRO A 508 -35.57 1.80 12.26
N VAL A 509 -36.33 2.80 11.77
CA VAL A 509 -35.77 4.09 11.34
C VAL A 509 -35.09 4.82 12.50
N ASP A 510 -35.68 4.80 13.71
CA ASP A 510 -35.13 5.42 14.91
C ASP A 510 -33.89 4.67 15.40
N ILE A 511 -33.91 3.33 15.30
CA ILE A 511 -32.76 2.49 15.65
C ILE A 511 -31.58 2.83 14.74
N LEU A 512 -31.80 2.89 13.43
CA LEU A 512 -30.76 3.19 12.44
C LEU A 512 -30.21 4.61 12.63
N HIS A 513 -31.08 5.61 12.82
CA HIS A 513 -30.66 6.98 13.11
C HIS A 513 -29.75 7.05 14.35
N ARG A 514 -30.09 6.34 15.44
CA ARG A 514 -29.29 6.33 16.69
C ARG A 514 -27.88 5.78 16.49
N VAL A 515 -27.69 4.83 15.59
CA VAL A 515 -26.40 4.18 15.36
C VAL A 515 -25.63 4.70 14.15
N THR A 516 -26.16 5.72 13.49
CA THR A 516 -25.47 6.45 12.42
C THR A 516 -25.23 7.89 12.85
N GLU A 517 -26.12 8.80 12.47
CA GLU A 517 -26.01 10.23 12.74
C GLU A 517 -26.10 10.56 14.22
N GLY A 518 -27.07 9.96 14.94
CA GLY A 518 -27.26 10.23 16.36
C GLY A 518 -26.00 9.90 17.17
N ALA A 519 -25.32 8.81 16.81
CA ALA A 519 -24.03 8.45 17.38
C ALA A 519 -22.91 9.43 16.94
N ALA A 520 -22.87 9.85 15.66
CA ALA A 520 -21.90 10.83 15.19
C ALA A 520 -22.00 12.18 15.94
N GLN A 521 -23.23 12.69 16.10
CA GLN A 521 -23.52 13.93 16.84
C GLN A 521 -23.05 13.85 18.30
N ARG A 522 -23.20 12.69 18.94
CA ARG A 522 -22.78 12.48 20.34
C ARG A 522 -21.28 12.69 20.54
N PHE A 523 -20.48 12.35 19.53
CA PHE A 523 -19.03 12.52 19.50
C PHE A 523 -18.58 13.83 18.86
N GLY A 524 -19.50 14.68 18.40
CA GLY A 524 -19.16 15.91 17.69
C GLY A 524 -18.51 15.65 16.31
N LEU A 525 -18.85 14.54 15.66
CA LEU A 525 -18.33 14.19 14.35
C LEU A 525 -19.24 14.75 13.26
N GLU A 526 -18.73 15.67 12.45
CA GLU A 526 -19.55 16.39 11.47
C GLU A 526 -19.68 15.67 10.11
N ASN A 527 -18.67 14.85 9.77
CA ASN A 527 -18.50 14.28 8.43
C ASN A 527 -18.79 12.78 8.33
N VAL A 528 -19.27 12.14 9.39
CA VAL A 528 -19.64 10.71 9.40
C VAL A 528 -21.07 10.53 9.89
N GLY A 529 -21.65 9.36 9.68
CA GLY A 529 -23.02 9.04 10.11
C GLY A 529 -24.12 9.59 9.19
N ARG A 530 -23.76 10.29 8.10
CA ARG A 530 -24.70 10.74 7.04
C ARG A 530 -24.21 10.38 5.64
N ILE A 531 -25.14 10.06 4.74
CA ILE A 531 -24.90 10.00 3.29
C ILE A 531 -25.30 11.34 2.67
N ARG A 532 -24.33 12.23 2.52
CA ARG A 532 -24.49 13.54 1.88
C ARG A 532 -23.20 13.98 1.19
N PRO A 533 -23.26 14.84 0.16
CA PRO A 533 -22.05 15.42 -0.44
C PRO A 533 -21.11 16.03 0.61
N GLY A 534 -19.81 15.74 0.47
CA GLY A 534 -18.74 16.19 1.36
C GLY A 534 -18.48 15.31 2.59
N ALA A 535 -19.43 14.44 2.97
CA ALA A 535 -19.24 13.50 4.07
C ALA A 535 -18.20 12.41 3.71
N ASP A 536 -17.60 11.80 4.72
CA ASP A 536 -16.68 10.70 4.57
C ASP A 536 -17.43 9.45 4.06
N ALA A 537 -16.82 8.71 3.14
CA ALA A 537 -17.41 7.50 2.58
C ALA A 537 -17.19 6.29 3.50
N ASP A 538 -17.67 6.40 4.73
CA ASP A 538 -17.84 5.30 5.67
C ASP A 538 -19.27 4.76 5.48
N LEU A 539 -19.42 3.69 4.69
CA LEU A 539 -20.71 3.21 4.18
C LEU A 539 -20.90 1.72 4.44
N LEU A 540 -22.16 1.31 4.60
CA LEU A 540 -22.55 -0.08 4.75
C LEU A 540 -23.61 -0.43 3.71
N LEU A 541 -23.37 -1.46 2.90
CA LEU A 541 -24.35 -2.01 1.96
C LEU A 541 -24.85 -3.35 2.47
N VAL A 542 -26.15 -3.49 2.67
CA VAL A 542 -26.79 -4.71 3.15
C VAL A 542 -27.82 -5.24 2.15
N ASP A 543 -28.01 -6.55 2.15
CA ASP A 543 -29.00 -7.23 1.33
C ASP A 543 -30.39 -7.17 1.99
N GLY A 544 -31.38 -6.64 1.28
CA GLY A 544 -32.74 -6.41 1.78
C GLY A 544 -32.98 -5.01 2.39
N ASN A 545 -34.09 -4.88 3.13
CA ASN A 545 -34.56 -3.61 3.70
C ASN A 545 -34.48 -3.60 5.25
N PRO A 546 -33.48 -2.95 5.86
CA PRO A 546 -33.38 -2.86 7.32
C PRO A 546 -34.44 -1.94 7.96
N LEU A 547 -35.17 -1.16 7.17
CA LEU A 547 -36.29 -0.33 7.65
C LEU A 547 -37.56 -1.16 7.88
N GLU A 548 -37.69 -2.31 7.20
CA GLU A 548 -38.78 -3.26 7.40
C GLU A 548 -38.37 -4.43 8.31
N ASP A 549 -37.15 -4.92 8.15
CA ASP A 549 -36.58 -6.03 8.91
C ASP A 549 -35.17 -5.66 9.40
N ILE A 550 -35.05 -5.22 10.65
CA ILE A 550 -33.77 -4.81 11.23
C ILE A 550 -32.70 -5.92 11.20
N SER A 551 -33.08 -7.19 11.07
CA SER A 551 -32.12 -8.30 10.93
C SER A 551 -31.38 -8.28 9.59
N ALA A 552 -31.89 -7.56 8.59
CA ALA A 552 -31.19 -7.33 7.32
C ALA A 552 -29.83 -6.64 7.52
N THR A 553 -29.63 -5.92 8.63
CA THR A 553 -28.33 -5.33 8.98
C THR A 553 -27.20 -6.37 9.11
N GLU A 554 -27.52 -7.65 9.36
CA GLU A 554 -26.53 -8.74 9.41
C GLU A 554 -26.12 -9.26 8.02
N ARG A 555 -26.90 -8.97 6.97
CA ARG A 555 -26.71 -9.48 5.60
C ARG A 555 -25.79 -8.56 4.81
N ILE A 556 -24.58 -8.38 5.32
CA ILE A 556 -23.63 -7.38 4.81
C ILE A 556 -23.05 -7.81 3.46
N VAL A 557 -23.22 -6.96 2.45
CA VAL A 557 -22.69 -7.16 1.09
C VAL A 557 -21.33 -6.46 0.94
N ALA A 558 -21.22 -5.24 1.43
CA ALA A 558 -19.98 -4.47 1.36
C ALA A 558 -19.88 -3.48 2.53
N VAL A 559 -18.65 -3.23 2.96
CA VAL A 559 -18.31 -2.18 3.93
C VAL A 559 -17.30 -1.26 3.26
N PHE A 560 -17.53 0.04 3.34
CA PHE A 560 -16.60 1.06 2.91
C PHE A 560 -16.05 1.79 4.12
N SER A 561 -14.74 1.99 4.17
CA SER A 561 -14.08 2.82 5.19
C SER A 561 -13.22 3.86 4.49
N LYS A 562 -13.54 5.15 4.68
CA LYS A 562 -12.91 6.26 3.96
C LYS A 562 -12.82 6.00 2.46
N GLY A 563 -13.90 5.49 1.87
CA GLY A 563 -14.04 5.17 0.44
C GLY A 563 -13.32 3.92 -0.06
N GLU A 564 -12.52 3.26 0.76
CA GLU A 564 -11.98 1.93 0.45
C GLU A 564 -13.07 0.88 0.65
N ARG A 565 -13.40 0.10 -0.38
CA ARG A 565 -14.21 -1.11 -0.24
C ARG A 565 -13.40 -2.18 0.49
N VAL A 566 -13.76 -2.45 1.74
CA VAL A 566 -13.05 -3.36 2.63
C VAL A 566 -13.16 -4.80 2.16
N ASN A 567 -12.03 -5.50 2.04
CA ASN A 567 -12.02 -6.95 1.88
C ASN A 567 -12.33 -7.62 3.22
N ARG A 568 -13.59 -8.02 3.41
CA ARG A 568 -14.06 -8.62 4.66
C ARG A 568 -13.37 -9.94 4.99
N SER A 569 -12.98 -10.78 4.02
CA SER A 569 -12.32 -12.06 4.34
C SER A 569 -10.92 -11.85 4.90
N ALA A 570 -10.18 -10.87 4.36
CA ALA A 570 -8.84 -10.52 4.82
C ALA A 570 -8.82 -10.02 6.29
N LEU A 571 -9.94 -9.52 6.80
CA LEU A 571 -10.07 -9.11 8.21
C LEU A 571 -10.03 -10.28 9.21
N LEU A 572 -10.30 -11.51 8.76
CA LEU A 572 -10.35 -12.69 9.61
C LEU A 572 -9.05 -13.53 9.55
N GLU A 573 -8.10 -13.16 8.70
CA GLU A 573 -6.82 -13.88 8.51
C GLU A 573 -5.71 -13.42 9.51
N HIS A 574 -6.02 -12.48 10.40
CA HIS A 574 -5.12 -11.87 11.40
C HIS A 574 -5.67 -12.03 12.82
#